data_AF-A0AAD2H103-F1
#
_entry.id   AF-A0AAD2H103-F1
#
_cell.length_a   1.000
_cell.length_b   1.000
_cell.length_c   1.000
_cell.angle_alpha   90.00
_cell.angle_beta   90.00
_cell.angle_gamma   90.00
#
_symmetry.space_group_name_H-M   'P 1'
#
loop_
_entity.id
_entity.type
_entity.pdbx_description
1 polymer ?
#
loop_
_entity_poly.entity_id
_entity_poly.type
_entity_poly.pdbx_seq_one_letter_code
_entity_poly.pdbx_strand_id
1 'polypeptide(L)'
;MVAGQHAESDLRKRVESEMPRHQQNLVDTCLEEGQYQSAIHVLNELRSPFHRPSASHIRQLLYMALYTSLDTLNTNSSASPSKRQKKAHLLPTPDATAAAQELLVSFAMTNSPHSVMRALRPADQRESLNADEADCFVAAQSLCISRSKHCWEILSRGFLADQRVSEALTRRGRSRATSGSTGDSLRSEVVGENAWPVLHWLLIIFKRDEEENELRPRHSILLLEQLGTPTRRDTDAVLDVMLFCLEQSDNARCMMGLELMSLLINLSATSHLDFPLLVAGIFNRLSGTFSVEQISSILSGLASSPAVNKFKVAFYQKYLDDSAVHARPVARPRPLARANGKAPPVTAQEPATPAVASLANKFRGPPASDIMRLMQTSTSSPGVSPLRIKFEMLQSYHAWQTQLPQVDRDAEWAVLLENGRVSETLDAVFGSSGQATGEGGDYRDLLDIILKGYS
;
A
#
# COMPACT_ATOMS: atom_id res chain seq x y z
N MET A 1 -34.96 -11.01 12.83
CA MET A 1 -33.58 -10.45 12.83
C MET A 1 -33.23 -9.65 11.57
N VAL A 2 -34.14 -9.38 10.61
CA VAL A 2 -33.80 -8.64 9.36
C VAL A 2 -34.06 -7.12 9.47
N ALA A 3 -34.92 -6.66 10.39
CA ALA A 3 -35.25 -5.24 10.54
C ALA A 3 -34.12 -4.38 11.18
N GLY A 4 -33.12 -5.00 11.82
CA GLY A 4 -31.97 -4.29 12.41
C GLY A 4 -30.86 -3.92 11.41
N GLN A 5 -30.70 -4.69 10.33
CA GLN A 5 -29.63 -4.46 9.34
C GLN A 5 -29.93 -3.28 8.40
N HIS A 6 -31.21 -2.97 8.16
CA HIS A 6 -31.59 -1.82 7.35
C HIS A 6 -31.38 -0.48 8.06
N ALA A 7 -31.61 -0.42 9.38
CA ALA A 7 -31.40 0.82 10.15
C ALA A 7 -29.91 1.20 10.29
N GLU A 8 -29.00 0.22 10.42
CA GLU A 8 -27.55 0.48 10.41
C GLU A 8 -27.04 0.88 9.02
N SER A 9 -27.64 0.36 7.95
CA SER A 9 -27.28 0.72 6.58
C SER A 9 -27.62 2.18 6.25
N ASP A 10 -28.76 2.70 6.72
CA ASP A 10 -29.18 4.09 6.51
C ASP A 10 -28.37 5.10 7.33
N LEU A 11 -27.82 4.69 8.48
CA LEU A 11 -26.93 5.54 9.29
C LEU A 11 -25.56 5.80 8.61
N ARG A 12 -25.08 4.87 7.79
CA ARG A 12 -23.78 4.97 7.10
C ARG A 12 -23.78 5.89 5.88
N LYS A 13 -24.95 6.25 5.34
CA LYS A 13 -25.07 7.19 4.21
C LYS A 13 -25.26 8.65 4.62
N ARG A 14 -25.14 8.99 5.91
CA ARG A 14 -25.24 10.38 6.36
C ARG A 14 -23.97 11.12 5.94
N VAL A 15 -24.14 12.09 5.04
CA VAL A 15 -23.07 13.00 4.61
C VAL A 15 -22.56 13.76 5.84
N GLU A 16 -21.28 13.59 6.16
CA GLU A 16 -20.64 14.35 7.22
C GLU A 16 -20.66 15.85 6.91
N SER A 17 -21.16 16.64 7.86
CA SER A 17 -21.16 18.11 7.76
C SER A 17 -19.78 18.66 8.11
N GLU A 18 -19.39 19.78 7.52
CA GLU A 18 -18.15 20.48 7.91
C GLU A 18 -18.22 20.89 9.39
N MET A 19 -17.13 20.68 10.14
CA MET A 19 -17.01 21.23 11.49
C MET A 19 -17.32 22.73 11.48
N PRO A 20 -18.26 23.22 12.32
CA PRO A 20 -18.61 24.64 12.37
C PRO A 20 -17.40 25.56 12.59
N ARG A 21 -17.38 26.73 11.95
CA ARG A 21 -16.26 27.70 12.05
C ARG A 21 -15.93 28.11 13.49
N HIS A 22 -16.93 28.26 14.36
CA HIS A 22 -16.67 28.61 15.76
C HIS A 22 -15.92 27.51 16.53
N GLN A 23 -16.17 26.23 16.20
CA GLN A 23 -15.43 25.10 16.76
C GLN A 23 -14.00 25.04 16.21
N GLN A 24 -13.83 25.35 14.92
CA GLN A 24 -12.50 25.44 14.32
C GLN A 24 -11.67 26.55 14.99
N ASN A 25 -12.25 27.75 15.15
CA ASN A 25 -11.59 28.89 15.77
C ASN A 25 -11.13 28.59 17.21
N LEU A 26 -11.90 27.81 17.97
CA LEU A 26 -11.52 27.41 19.33
C LEU A 26 -10.22 26.60 19.33
N VAL A 27 -10.08 25.67 18.39
CA VAL A 27 -8.87 24.87 18.20
C VAL A 27 -7.72 25.76 17.72
N ASP A 28 -7.98 26.62 16.74
CA ASP A 28 -6.99 27.52 16.15
C ASP A 28 -6.38 28.47 17.20
N THR A 29 -7.20 29.05 18.09
CA THR A 29 -6.72 29.89 19.19
C THR A 29 -5.76 29.13 20.12
N CYS A 30 -6.07 27.89 20.49
CA CYS A 30 -5.15 27.07 21.30
C CYS A 30 -3.83 26.79 20.56
N LEU A 31 -3.87 26.55 19.25
CA LEU A 31 -2.67 26.29 18.44
C LEU A 31 -1.81 27.54 18.23
N GLU A 32 -2.43 28.71 18.07
CA GLU A 32 -1.76 30.02 18.00
C GLU A 32 -1.02 30.36 19.29
N GLU A 33 -1.61 30.01 20.44
CA GLU A 33 -1.00 30.20 21.76
C GLU A 33 0.07 29.14 22.10
N GLY A 34 0.32 28.17 21.21
CA GLY A 34 1.25 27.07 21.45
C GLY A 34 0.75 26.03 22.47
N GLN A 35 -0.53 26.04 22.83
CA GLN A 35 -1.16 25.09 23.74
C GLN A 35 -1.60 23.82 22.99
N TYR A 36 -0.65 23.09 22.43
CA TYR A 36 -0.92 21.95 21.55
C TYR A 36 -1.76 20.85 22.21
N GLN A 37 -1.50 20.52 23.48
CA GLN A 37 -2.26 19.50 24.21
C GLN A 37 -3.72 19.92 24.42
N SER A 38 -3.95 21.19 24.78
CA SER A 38 -5.30 21.75 24.91
C SER A 38 -6.05 21.70 23.57
N ALA A 39 -5.39 22.10 22.47
CA ALA A 39 -5.98 22.04 21.13
C ALA A 39 -6.36 20.60 20.73
N ILE A 40 -5.49 19.63 20.98
CA ILE A 40 -5.72 18.20 20.71
C ILE A 40 -6.88 17.68 21.57
N HIS A 41 -6.92 18.05 22.86
CA HIS A 41 -8.02 17.67 23.74
C HIS A 41 -9.35 18.22 23.25
N VAL A 42 -9.41 19.52 22.90
CA VAL A 42 -10.60 20.15 22.32
C VAL A 42 -11.03 19.44 21.03
N LEU A 43 -10.10 19.15 20.12
CA LEU A 43 -10.42 18.40 18.89
C LEU A 43 -10.98 17.01 19.18
N ASN A 44 -10.49 16.32 20.21
CA ASN A 44 -11.01 15.02 20.60
C ASN A 44 -12.44 15.11 21.15
N GLU A 45 -12.77 16.13 21.95
CA GLU A 45 -14.13 16.37 22.44
C GLU A 45 -15.10 16.76 21.31
N LEU A 46 -14.61 17.46 20.29
CA LEU A 46 -15.40 17.86 19.12
C LEU A 46 -15.54 16.76 18.06
N ARG A 47 -14.78 15.67 18.18
CA ARG A 47 -14.83 14.54 17.25
C ARG A 47 -16.23 13.92 17.24
N SER A 48 -16.82 13.79 16.06
CA SER A 48 -18.16 13.26 15.89
C SER A 48 -18.28 12.54 14.55
N PRO A 49 -19.02 11.42 14.47
CA PRO A 49 -19.26 10.75 13.19
C PRO A 49 -20.14 11.59 12.24
N PHE A 50 -20.75 12.68 12.72
CA PHE A 50 -21.60 13.56 11.91
C PHE A 50 -20.87 14.81 11.40
N HIS A 51 -19.69 15.11 11.95
CA HIS A 51 -18.91 16.28 11.58
C HIS A 51 -17.52 15.87 11.12
N ARG A 52 -17.16 16.21 9.88
CA ARG A 52 -15.82 15.98 9.37
C ARG A 52 -14.82 16.96 9.98
N PRO A 53 -13.63 16.51 10.40
CA PRO A 53 -12.59 17.41 10.86
C PRO A 53 -12.12 18.34 9.73
N SER A 54 -11.61 19.51 10.09
CA SER A 54 -10.97 20.40 9.13
C SER A 54 -9.72 19.73 8.54
N ALA A 55 -9.52 19.87 7.24
CA ALA A 55 -8.33 19.36 6.58
C ALA A 55 -7.04 20.01 7.12
N SER A 56 -7.11 21.29 7.54
CA SER A 56 -5.98 22.00 8.17
C SER A 56 -5.60 21.35 9.51
N HIS A 57 -6.58 21.06 10.37
CA HIS A 57 -6.34 20.41 11.67
C HIS A 57 -5.73 19.02 11.50
N ILE A 58 -6.21 18.21 10.55
CA ILE A 58 -5.59 16.90 10.28
C ILE A 58 -4.13 17.05 9.79
N ARG A 59 -3.83 18.02 8.92
CA ARG A 59 -2.43 18.30 8.50
C ARG A 59 -1.55 18.71 9.69
N GLN A 60 -2.07 19.58 10.56
CA GLN A 60 -1.36 20.03 11.75
C GLN A 60 -1.11 18.88 12.73
N LEU A 61 -2.10 17.99 12.95
CA LEU A 61 -1.93 16.76 13.73
C LEU A 61 -0.87 15.84 13.13
N LEU A 62 -0.87 15.65 11.80
CA LEU A 62 0.15 14.88 11.11
C LEU A 62 1.55 15.48 11.29
N TYR A 63 1.68 16.81 11.20
CA TYR A 63 2.95 17.49 11.47
C TYR A 63 3.43 17.25 12.90
N MET A 64 2.54 17.38 13.89
CA MET A 64 2.87 17.12 15.30
C MET A 64 3.22 15.65 15.54
N ALA A 65 2.52 14.71 14.88
CA ALA A 65 2.75 13.27 14.99
C ALA A 65 4.10 12.83 14.40
N LEU A 66 4.54 13.47 13.29
CA LEU A 66 5.82 13.22 12.63
C LEU A 66 7.00 13.96 13.28
N TYR A 67 6.72 14.89 14.19
CA TYR A 67 7.74 15.74 14.79
C TYR A 67 8.74 14.91 15.63
N THR A 68 10.04 15.15 15.45
CA THR A 68 11.09 14.51 16.26
C THR A 68 11.87 15.56 17.07
N SER A 69 12.23 15.24 18.31
CA SER A 69 13.10 16.13 19.12
C SER A 69 14.48 16.34 18.46
N LEU A 70 14.92 15.41 17.62
CA LEU A 70 16.19 15.51 16.88
C LEU A 70 16.18 16.63 15.83
N ASP A 71 15.02 16.98 15.28
CA ASP A 71 14.88 18.09 14.33
C ASP A 71 15.26 19.46 14.96
N THR A 72 15.29 19.55 16.30
CA THR A 72 15.67 20.78 17.01
C THR A 72 17.17 21.06 17.00
N LEU A 73 18.00 20.02 16.87
CA LEU A 73 19.45 20.14 16.99
C LEU A 73 20.06 20.78 15.73
N ASN A 74 19.49 20.50 14.56
CA ASN A 74 20.03 20.97 13.28
C ASN A 74 19.67 22.43 12.96
N THR A 75 18.60 22.99 13.51
CA THR A 75 18.12 24.33 13.13
C THR A 75 18.73 25.49 13.93
N ASN A 76 19.45 25.22 15.02
CA ASN A 76 19.67 26.22 16.07
C ASN A 76 21.10 26.70 16.27
N SER A 77 22.09 26.27 15.47
CA SER A 77 23.50 26.57 15.74
C SER A 77 23.87 28.06 15.73
N SER A 78 23.12 28.95 15.07
CA SER A 78 23.47 30.39 14.93
C SER A 78 22.59 31.40 15.69
N ALA A 79 21.52 30.99 16.38
CA ALA A 79 20.61 31.93 17.05
C ALA A 79 21.06 32.28 18.48
N SER A 80 20.90 33.54 18.89
CA SER A 80 21.09 34.02 20.28
C SER A 80 20.17 33.28 21.27
N PRO A 81 20.61 32.98 22.51
CA PRO A 81 19.85 32.20 23.50
C PRO A 81 18.40 32.68 23.71
N SER A 82 18.16 34.00 23.78
CA SER A 82 16.82 34.56 23.98
C SER A 82 15.89 34.32 22.79
N LYS A 83 16.43 34.23 21.56
CA LYS A 83 15.63 33.86 20.37
C LYS A 83 15.37 32.35 20.32
N ARG A 84 16.26 31.53 20.88
CA ARG A 84 16.06 30.07 20.99
C ARG A 84 14.91 29.74 21.94
N GLN A 85 14.87 30.36 23.12
CA GLN A 85 13.78 30.15 24.10
C GLN A 85 12.41 30.52 23.53
N LYS A 86 12.30 31.65 22.82
CA LYS A 86 11.05 32.05 22.16
C LYS A 86 10.61 31.10 21.04
N LYS A 87 11.52 30.37 20.38
CA LYS A 87 11.11 29.37 19.38
C LYS A 87 10.77 28.03 20.00
N ALA A 88 11.39 27.67 21.12
CA ALA A 88 11.17 26.39 21.78
C ALA A 88 9.70 26.19 22.20
N HIS A 89 9.00 27.25 22.66
CA HIS A 89 7.58 27.14 23.03
C HIS A 89 6.63 26.94 21.83
N LEU A 90 7.09 27.19 20.60
CA LEU A 90 6.31 27.00 19.37
C LEU A 90 6.50 25.59 18.77
N LEU A 91 7.27 24.73 19.42
CA LEU A 91 7.56 23.40 18.92
C LEU A 91 6.67 22.37 19.64
N PRO A 92 6.14 21.37 18.93
CA PRO A 92 5.37 20.31 19.56
C PRO A 92 6.18 19.63 20.68
N THR A 93 5.54 19.43 21.83
CA THR A 93 6.11 18.67 22.94
C THR A 93 5.98 17.16 22.68
N PRO A 94 6.80 16.30 23.31
CA PRO A 94 6.65 14.85 23.19
C PRO A 94 5.22 14.36 23.54
N ASP A 95 4.62 14.95 24.57
CA ASP A 95 3.25 14.64 24.99
C ASP A 95 2.22 15.06 23.93
N ALA A 96 2.41 16.23 23.30
CA ALA A 96 1.56 16.67 22.20
C ALA A 96 1.71 15.75 20.97
N THR A 97 2.93 15.28 20.67
CA THR A 97 3.18 14.32 19.60
C THR A 97 2.44 13.00 19.86
N ALA A 98 2.55 12.44 21.07
CA ALA A 98 1.83 11.22 21.44
C ALA A 98 0.30 11.41 21.36
N ALA A 99 -0.22 12.50 21.93
CA ALA A 99 -1.65 12.81 21.88
C ALA A 99 -2.16 13.02 20.44
N ALA A 100 -1.35 13.62 19.56
CA ALA A 100 -1.69 13.78 18.15
C ALA A 100 -1.77 12.43 17.42
N GLN A 101 -0.85 11.50 17.70
CA GLN A 101 -0.87 10.15 17.13
C GLN A 101 -2.13 9.37 17.55
N GLU A 102 -2.50 9.42 18.84
CA GLU A 102 -3.72 8.78 19.35
C GLU A 102 -5.00 9.40 18.76
N LEU A 103 -5.03 10.73 18.63
CA LEU A 103 -6.18 11.42 18.06
C LEU A 103 -6.34 11.15 16.56
N LEU A 104 -5.25 11.02 15.80
CA LEU A 104 -5.31 10.64 14.39
C LEU A 104 -5.99 9.27 14.23
N VAL A 105 -5.58 8.27 15.02
CA VAL A 105 -6.23 6.95 15.04
C VAL A 105 -7.71 7.08 15.44
N SER A 106 -8.02 7.90 16.44
CA SER A 106 -9.41 8.13 16.87
C SER A 106 -10.28 8.74 15.77
N PHE A 107 -9.76 9.69 14.99
CA PHE A 107 -10.43 10.22 13.80
C PHE A 107 -10.61 9.16 12.73
N ALA A 108 -9.57 8.36 12.45
CA ALA A 108 -9.63 7.26 11.49
C ALA A 108 -10.64 6.18 11.88
N MET A 109 -11.05 6.09 13.14
CA MET A 109 -12.09 5.15 13.62
C MET A 109 -13.50 5.75 13.70
N THR A 110 -13.62 7.08 13.67
CA THR A 110 -14.91 7.77 13.89
C THR A 110 -15.49 8.39 12.65
N ASN A 111 -14.64 8.99 11.83
CA ASN A 111 -15.03 9.64 10.59
C ASN A 111 -14.85 8.68 9.41
N SER A 112 -15.46 9.02 8.29
CA SER A 112 -15.26 8.31 7.03
C SER A 112 -13.81 8.47 6.56
N PRO A 113 -13.24 7.46 5.88
CA PRO A 113 -11.90 7.51 5.32
C PRO A 113 -11.67 8.74 4.43
N HIS A 114 -12.67 9.09 3.62
CA HIS A 114 -12.61 10.22 2.69
C HIS A 114 -12.48 11.59 3.42
N SER A 115 -13.23 11.79 4.51
CA SER A 115 -13.17 13.02 5.31
C SER A 115 -11.78 13.26 5.89
N VAL A 116 -11.16 12.19 6.40
CA VAL A 116 -9.84 12.25 7.03
C VAL A 116 -8.74 12.39 5.98
N MET A 117 -8.81 11.65 4.87
CA MET A 117 -7.81 11.70 3.80
C MET A 117 -7.82 12.96 2.96
N ARG A 118 -8.86 13.81 3.08
CA ARG A 118 -8.91 15.13 2.44
C ARG A 118 -7.66 15.98 2.73
N ALA A 119 -7.03 15.77 3.89
CA ALA A 119 -5.79 16.45 4.28
C ALA A 119 -4.55 16.08 3.44
N LEU A 120 -4.57 14.90 2.80
CA LEU A 120 -3.46 14.30 2.06
C LEU A 120 -3.73 14.16 0.55
N ARG A 121 -4.72 14.90 0.01
CA ARG A 121 -5.01 14.84 -1.43
C ARG A 121 -3.80 15.32 -2.24
N PRO A 122 -3.49 14.67 -3.38
CA PRO A 122 -2.41 15.08 -4.27
C PRO A 122 -2.53 16.55 -4.70
N ALA A 123 -1.39 17.20 -4.98
CA ALA A 123 -1.31 18.63 -5.28
C ALA A 123 -2.24 19.09 -6.42
N ASP A 124 -2.45 18.23 -7.41
CA ASP A 124 -3.24 18.53 -8.62
C ASP A 124 -4.75 18.67 -8.33
N GLN A 125 -5.22 18.24 -7.16
CA GLN A 125 -6.64 18.24 -6.77
C GLN A 125 -6.95 19.21 -5.63
N ARG A 126 -6.04 20.15 -5.35
CA ARG A 126 -6.21 21.05 -4.21
C ARG A 126 -7.01 22.28 -4.58
N GLU A 127 -8.04 22.53 -3.78
CA GLU A 127 -8.65 23.84 -3.67
C GLU A 127 -7.57 24.84 -3.23
N SER A 128 -7.60 26.05 -3.78
CA SER A 128 -6.63 27.10 -3.47
C SER A 128 -6.57 27.29 -1.95
N LEU A 129 -5.46 26.88 -1.33
CA LEU A 129 -5.26 27.07 0.10
C LEU A 129 -5.35 28.57 0.38
N ASN A 130 -6.28 28.96 1.26
CA ASN A 130 -6.42 30.36 1.64
C ASN A 130 -5.11 30.81 2.28
N ALA A 131 -4.54 31.91 1.78
CA ALA A 131 -3.29 32.46 2.32
C ALA A 131 -3.39 32.78 3.83
N ASP A 132 -4.63 32.96 4.30
CA ASP A 132 -4.99 33.25 5.70
C ASP A 132 -4.90 32.01 6.61
N GLU A 133 -4.66 30.80 6.10
CA GLU A 133 -4.50 29.59 6.95
C GLU A 133 -3.17 29.53 7.72
N ALA A 134 -2.25 30.47 7.51
CA ALA A 134 -0.87 30.40 8.01
C ALA A 134 -0.58 31.25 9.27
N ASP A 135 -1.60 31.61 10.03
CA ASP A 135 -1.46 32.53 11.17
C ASP A 135 -0.71 31.90 12.36
N CYS A 136 -0.76 30.57 12.52
CA CYS A 136 -0.01 29.86 13.57
C CYS A 136 1.22 29.11 13.04
N PHE A 137 2.22 28.92 13.91
CA PHE A 137 3.49 28.29 13.53
C PHE A 137 3.30 26.87 12.98
N VAL A 138 2.49 26.04 13.66
CA VAL A 138 2.24 24.65 13.24
C VAL A 138 1.42 24.61 11.96
N ALA A 139 0.45 25.51 11.77
CA ALA A 139 -0.29 25.62 10.52
C ALA A 139 0.66 25.89 9.35
N ALA A 140 1.51 26.91 9.48
CA ALA A 140 2.49 27.26 8.45
C ALA A 140 3.46 26.10 8.14
N GLN A 141 3.94 25.38 9.16
CA GLN A 141 4.84 24.25 8.97
C GLN A 141 4.13 23.04 8.36
N SER A 142 2.89 22.75 8.75
CA SER A 142 2.10 21.62 8.24
C SER A 142 1.80 21.70 6.74
N LEU A 143 1.93 22.88 6.13
CA LEU A 143 1.80 23.05 4.69
C LEU A 143 2.82 22.20 3.90
N CYS A 144 3.96 21.82 4.50
CA CYS A 144 4.90 20.91 3.84
C CYS A 144 4.29 19.53 3.54
N ILE A 145 3.37 19.05 4.39
CA ILE A 145 2.63 17.80 4.18
C ILE A 145 1.75 17.92 2.96
N SER A 146 1.09 19.07 2.79
CA SER A 146 0.40 19.33 1.53
C SER A 146 1.41 19.24 0.39
N ARG A 147 2.57 19.88 0.41
CA ARG A 147 3.47 19.83 -0.77
C ARG A 147 4.01 18.45 -1.16
N SER A 148 3.83 17.41 -0.35
CA SER A 148 4.11 16.03 -0.74
C SER A 148 3.29 15.59 -1.96
N LYS A 149 3.91 14.75 -2.80
CA LYS A 149 3.26 14.21 -4.00
C LYS A 149 2.23 13.13 -3.66
N HIS A 150 2.55 12.33 -2.66
CA HIS A 150 1.74 11.23 -2.15
C HIS A 150 2.04 11.02 -0.67
N CYS A 151 1.13 10.37 0.05
CA CYS A 151 1.26 10.13 1.48
C CYS A 151 2.53 9.34 1.85
N TRP A 152 3.09 8.51 0.96
CA TRP A 152 4.31 7.74 1.26
C TRP A 152 5.55 8.61 1.48
N GLU A 153 5.58 9.82 0.93
CA GLU A 153 6.74 10.73 1.05
C GLU A 153 6.87 11.26 2.49
N ILE A 154 5.74 11.46 3.17
CA ILE A 154 5.71 12.00 4.54
C ILE A 154 6.23 10.99 5.57
N LEU A 155 6.33 9.71 5.19
CA LEU A 155 6.83 8.64 6.04
C LEU A 155 8.36 8.60 6.08
N SER A 156 9.03 9.18 5.07
CA SER A 156 10.47 9.11 4.94
C SER A 156 11.18 9.76 6.13
N ARG A 157 12.30 9.17 6.55
CA ARG A 157 13.12 9.76 7.61
C ARG A 157 13.59 11.15 7.17
N GLY A 158 13.49 12.11 8.08
CA GLY A 158 13.94 13.47 7.79
C GLY A 158 13.03 14.28 6.88
N PHE A 159 11.83 13.79 6.52
CA PHE A 159 10.86 14.52 5.69
C PHE A 159 10.68 15.99 6.14
N LEU A 160 10.47 16.23 7.44
CA LEU A 160 10.31 17.59 7.98
C LEU A 160 11.58 18.43 7.90
N ALA A 161 12.77 17.83 8.02
CA ALA A 161 14.04 18.52 7.92
C ALA A 161 14.33 18.95 6.47
N ASP A 162 14.10 18.05 5.51
CA ASP A 162 14.35 18.31 4.09
C ASP A 162 13.46 19.42 3.54
N GLN A 163 12.19 19.45 3.97
CA GLN A 163 11.24 20.49 3.58
C GLN A 163 11.69 21.88 4.07
N ARG A 164 12.24 21.98 5.29
CA ARG A 164 12.78 23.24 5.83
C ARG A 164 13.98 23.73 5.03
N VAL A 165 14.85 22.83 4.58
CA VAL A 165 16.00 23.18 3.73
C VAL A 165 15.52 23.70 2.38
N SER A 166 14.54 23.02 1.77
CA SER A 166 13.93 23.43 0.49
C SER A 166 13.28 24.83 0.58
N GLU A 167 12.56 25.11 1.66
CA GLU A 167 11.97 26.44 1.92
C GLU A 167 13.01 27.53 2.12
N ALA A 168 14.12 27.23 2.81
CA ALA A 168 15.21 28.18 3.01
C ALA A 168 15.89 28.56 1.68
N LEU A 169 16.06 27.59 0.77
CA LEU A 169 16.65 27.81 -0.55
C LEU A 169 15.75 28.66 -1.46
N THR A 170 14.44 28.42 -1.45
CA THR A 170 13.49 29.18 -2.29
C THR A 170 13.37 30.66 -1.88
N ARG A 171 13.48 30.97 -0.58
CA ARG A 171 13.42 32.36 -0.08
C ARG A 171 14.66 33.19 -0.37
N ARG A 172 15.83 32.58 -0.59
CA ARG A 172 17.12 33.30 -0.66
C ARG A 172 17.46 33.91 -2.03
N GLY A 173 16.51 33.90 -2.95
CA GLY A 173 16.65 34.62 -4.22
C GLY A 173 17.46 33.83 -5.25
N ARG A 174 17.02 34.00 -6.49
CA ARG A 174 17.45 33.37 -7.75
C ARG A 174 18.89 33.72 -8.14
N SER A 175 19.85 33.53 -7.23
CA SER A 175 21.27 33.74 -7.49
C SER A 175 21.83 32.50 -8.17
N ARG A 176 21.88 32.57 -9.50
CA ARG A 176 22.65 31.75 -10.46
C ARG A 176 23.64 30.78 -9.78
N ALA A 177 23.22 29.53 -9.55
CA ALA A 177 24.11 28.49 -9.05
C ALA A 177 23.99 27.25 -9.94
N THR A 178 25.15 26.93 -10.51
CA THR A 178 25.52 25.84 -11.39
C THR A 178 25.07 24.50 -10.81
N SER A 179 24.48 23.67 -11.68
CA SER A 179 23.99 22.32 -11.40
C SER A 179 25.13 21.36 -11.03
N GLY A 180 25.63 21.47 -9.80
CA GLY A 180 26.53 20.49 -9.18
C GLY A 180 25.73 19.39 -8.50
N SER A 181 25.17 18.48 -9.30
CA SER A 181 24.48 17.27 -8.85
C SER A 181 25.50 16.23 -8.40
N THR A 182 25.98 16.31 -7.16
CA THR A 182 26.77 15.22 -6.53
C THR A 182 26.77 15.40 -5.02
N GLY A 183 25.67 15.00 -4.39
CA GLY A 183 25.64 14.65 -2.98
C GLY A 183 24.99 13.29 -2.91
N ASP A 184 25.80 12.26 -2.70
CA ASP A 184 25.42 10.89 -2.40
C ASP A 184 24.51 10.93 -1.17
N SER A 185 23.22 11.17 -1.40
CA SER A 185 22.23 11.36 -0.35
C SER A 185 22.04 10.00 0.27
N LEU A 186 22.80 9.75 1.34
CA LEU A 186 22.69 8.62 2.26
C LEU A 186 21.23 8.19 2.25
N ARG A 187 20.98 6.99 1.70
CA ARG A 187 19.63 6.47 1.44
C ARG A 187 18.77 6.76 2.66
N SER A 188 17.90 7.76 2.55
CA SER A 188 17.03 8.13 3.66
C SER A 188 16.19 6.90 3.97
N GLU A 189 16.14 6.51 5.24
CA GLU A 189 15.32 5.38 5.65
C GLU A 189 13.89 5.60 5.15
N VAL A 190 13.32 4.55 4.57
CA VAL A 190 12.03 4.61 3.87
C VAL A 190 10.91 5.03 4.83
N VAL A 191 10.97 4.59 6.07
CA VAL A 191 10.06 4.98 7.16
C VAL A 191 10.88 5.46 8.36
N GLY A 192 10.67 6.71 8.78
CA GLY A 192 11.30 7.26 9.98
C GLY A 192 10.69 6.72 11.28
N GLU A 193 11.44 6.77 12.38
CA GLU A 193 11.02 6.17 13.66
C GLU A 193 9.71 6.75 14.21
N ASN A 194 9.44 8.05 14.03
CA ASN A 194 8.17 8.66 14.44
C ASN A 194 7.06 8.53 13.39
N ALA A 195 7.33 7.94 12.23
CA ALA A 195 6.37 7.77 11.15
C ALA A 195 5.56 6.46 11.26
N TRP A 196 5.97 5.50 12.10
CA TRP A 196 5.25 4.23 12.29
C TRP A 196 3.79 4.42 12.73
N PRO A 197 3.46 5.29 13.71
CA PRO A 197 2.06 5.55 14.07
C PRO A 197 1.25 6.17 12.92
N VAL A 198 1.89 6.98 12.07
CA VAL A 198 1.25 7.58 10.89
C VAL A 198 1.02 6.55 9.79
N LEU A 199 1.96 5.61 9.57
CA LEU A 199 1.75 4.48 8.68
C LEU A 199 0.58 3.60 9.15
N HIS A 200 0.53 3.27 10.44
CA HIS A 200 -0.58 2.53 11.02
C HIS A 200 -1.92 3.22 10.79
N TRP A 201 -1.96 4.54 11.03
CA TRP A 201 -3.14 5.37 10.76
C TRP A 201 -3.57 5.34 9.28
N LEU A 202 -2.62 5.44 8.33
CA LEU A 202 -2.91 5.30 6.90
C LEU A 202 -3.51 3.92 6.58
N LEU A 203 -2.97 2.84 7.15
CA LEU A 203 -3.47 1.48 6.93
C LEU A 203 -4.89 1.29 7.47
N ILE A 204 -5.20 1.83 8.65
CA ILE A 204 -6.58 1.82 9.19
C ILE A 204 -7.54 2.48 8.20
N ILE A 205 -7.18 3.66 7.68
CA ILE A 205 -7.99 4.41 6.73
C ILE A 205 -8.20 3.59 5.45
N PHE A 206 -7.13 3.06 4.84
CA PHE A 206 -7.24 2.32 3.58
C PHE A 206 -8.04 1.03 3.73
N LYS A 207 -7.89 0.31 4.85
CA LYS A 207 -8.70 -0.87 5.14
C LYS A 207 -10.18 -0.51 5.29
N ARG A 208 -10.49 0.53 6.08
CA ARG A 208 -11.87 0.99 6.23
C ARG A 208 -12.47 1.45 4.91
N ASP A 209 -11.68 2.14 4.08
CA ASP A 209 -12.10 2.53 2.73
C ASP A 209 -12.43 1.32 1.85
N GLU A 210 -11.59 0.28 1.87
CA GLU A 210 -11.86 -0.98 1.17
C GLU A 210 -13.12 -1.71 1.70
N GLU A 211 -13.36 -1.67 3.02
CA GLU A 211 -14.52 -2.30 3.66
C GLU A 211 -15.83 -1.56 3.39
N GLU A 212 -15.80 -0.22 3.41
CA GLU A 212 -16.95 0.65 3.14
C GLU A 212 -17.30 0.70 1.65
N ASN A 213 -16.35 0.38 0.77
CA ASN A 213 -16.57 0.38 -0.66
C ASN A 213 -17.40 -0.82 -1.12
N GLU A 214 -18.57 -0.55 -1.69
CA GLU A 214 -19.48 -1.58 -2.21
C GLU A 214 -19.02 -2.15 -3.57
N LEU A 215 -17.98 -1.56 -4.19
CA LEU A 215 -17.46 -2.01 -5.48
C LEU A 215 -16.94 -3.46 -5.42
N ARG A 216 -17.07 -4.15 -6.56
CA ARG A 216 -16.53 -5.51 -6.77
C ARG A 216 -15.55 -5.49 -7.95
N PRO A 217 -14.29 -5.92 -7.75
CA PRO A 217 -13.70 -6.36 -6.48
C PRO A 217 -13.54 -5.20 -5.48
N ARG A 218 -13.59 -5.53 -4.18
CA ARG A 218 -13.38 -4.56 -3.10
C ARG A 218 -11.94 -4.08 -3.13
N HIS A 219 -11.75 -2.77 -3.09
CA HIS A 219 -10.45 -2.12 -3.06
C HIS A 219 -10.58 -0.72 -2.47
N SER A 220 -9.49 -0.20 -1.92
CA SER A 220 -9.42 1.20 -1.50
C SER A 220 -9.21 2.13 -2.70
N ILE A 221 -10.15 3.06 -2.89
CA ILE A 221 -10.04 4.14 -3.87
C ILE A 221 -9.02 5.17 -3.38
N LEU A 222 -8.99 5.42 -2.06
CA LEU A 222 -8.04 6.36 -1.47
C LEU A 222 -6.60 5.89 -1.65
N LEU A 223 -6.32 4.59 -1.49
CA LEU A 223 -5.01 4.02 -1.82
C LEU A 223 -4.65 4.24 -3.29
N LEU A 224 -5.62 4.01 -4.19
CA LEU A 224 -5.42 4.19 -5.63
C LEU A 224 -5.07 5.63 -6.00
N GLU A 225 -5.71 6.62 -5.36
CA GLU A 225 -5.41 8.05 -5.55
C GLU A 225 -3.98 8.41 -5.12
N GLN A 226 -3.44 7.73 -4.10
CA GLN A 226 -2.08 7.94 -3.62
C GLN A 226 -1.01 7.29 -4.49
N LEU A 227 -1.38 6.43 -5.45
CA LEU A 227 -0.45 5.90 -6.46
C LEU A 227 -0.25 6.85 -7.64
N GLY A 228 -0.97 7.99 -7.68
CA GLY A 228 -0.83 9.00 -8.72
C GLY A 228 -2.00 9.03 -9.71
N THR A 229 -1.75 9.58 -10.89
CA THR A 229 -2.81 9.79 -11.89
C THR A 229 -3.12 8.50 -12.66
N PRO A 230 -4.33 8.35 -13.25
CA PRO A 230 -4.67 7.16 -14.04
C PRO A 230 -3.67 6.83 -15.16
N THR A 231 -3.00 7.84 -15.71
CA THR A 231 -1.98 7.73 -16.77
C THR A 231 -0.58 7.41 -16.26
N ARG A 232 -0.29 7.70 -14.99
CA ARG A 232 1.04 7.57 -14.39
C ARG A 232 0.89 7.12 -12.94
N ARG A 233 0.59 5.84 -12.77
CA ARG A 233 0.61 5.20 -11.47
C ARG A 233 2.04 4.77 -11.14
N ASP A 234 2.51 5.16 -9.97
CA ASP A 234 3.82 4.82 -9.44
C ASP A 234 3.63 3.96 -8.19
N THR A 235 4.09 2.72 -8.26
CA THR A 235 4.03 1.78 -7.14
C THR A 235 5.34 1.70 -6.37
N ASP A 236 6.42 2.36 -6.82
CA ASP A 236 7.74 2.12 -6.25
C ASP A 236 7.81 2.57 -4.79
N ALA A 237 7.32 3.79 -4.49
CA ALA A 237 7.33 4.30 -3.12
C ALA A 237 6.56 3.43 -2.13
N VAL A 238 5.36 2.94 -2.51
CA VAL A 238 4.55 2.08 -1.63
C VAL A 238 5.15 0.69 -1.48
N LEU A 239 5.78 0.14 -2.53
CA LEU A 239 6.46 -1.15 -2.48
C LEU A 239 7.73 -1.08 -1.64
N ASP A 240 8.44 0.04 -1.66
CA ASP A 240 9.62 0.25 -0.82
C ASP A 240 9.21 0.35 0.66
N VAL A 241 8.12 1.06 0.98
CA VAL A 241 7.55 1.10 2.35
C VAL A 241 7.13 -0.30 2.80
N MET A 242 6.40 -1.03 1.96
CA MET A 242 5.96 -2.40 2.23
C MET A 242 7.16 -3.31 2.51
N LEU A 243 8.20 -3.27 1.66
CA LEU A 243 9.38 -4.10 1.82
C LEU A 243 10.13 -3.76 3.11
N PHE A 244 10.32 -2.46 3.37
CA PHE A 244 10.99 -1.99 4.59
C PHE A 244 10.27 -2.48 5.86
N CYS A 245 8.93 -2.53 5.84
CA CYS A 245 8.13 -3.08 6.93
C CYS A 245 8.36 -4.59 7.14
N LEU A 246 8.42 -5.37 6.06
CA LEU A 246 8.66 -6.81 6.10
C LEU A 246 10.09 -7.18 6.55
N GLU A 247 11.05 -6.27 6.36
CA GLU A 247 12.43 -6.42 6.83
C GLU A 247 12.59 -6.18 8.35
N GLN A 248 11.58 -5.60 9.01
CA GLN A 248 11.67 -5.29 10.44
C GLN A 248 11.56 -6.55 11.31
N SER A 249 12.37 -6.60 12.37
CA SER A 249 12.29 -7.65 13.40
C SER A 249 11.06 -7.51 14.30
N ASP A 250 10.49 -6.32 14.40
CA ASP A 250 9.26 -6.08 15.17
C ASP A 250 8.06 -6.65 14.44
N ASN A 251 7.36 -7.59 15.08
CA ASN A 251 6.18 -8.24 14.52
C ASN A 251 5.08 -7.24 14.15
N ALA A 252 4.90 -6.16 14.92
CA ALA A 252 3.88 -5.16 14.59
C ALA A 252 4.18 -4.44 13.27
N ARG A 253 5.46 -4.08 13.04
CA ARG A 253 5.91 -3.45 11.79
C ARG A 253 5.84 -4.42 10.61
N CYS A 254 6.22 -5.69 10.82
CA CYS A 254 6.07 -6.73 9.80
C CYS A 254 4.59 -6.92 9.39
N MET A 255 3.68 -6.95 10.36
CA MET A 255 2.24 -7.02 10.10
C MET A 255 1.74 -5.83 9.27
N MET A 256 2.22 -4.60 9.51
CA MET A 256 1.89 -3.45 8.66
C MET A 256 2.31 -3.67 7.19
N GLY A 257 3.45 -4.31 6.96
CA GLY A 257 3.91 -4.71 5.62
C GLY A 257 2.97 -5.71 4.95
N LEU A 258 2.53 -6.73 5.68
CA LEU A 258 1.57 -7.73 5.19
C LEU A 258 0.20 -7.11 4.87
N GLU A 259 -0.25 -6.19 5.70
CA GLU A 259 -1.51 -5.46 5.51
C GLU A 259 -1.45 -4.57 4.25
N LEU A 260 -0.35 -3.84 4.07
CA LEU A 260 -0.13 -3.03 2.88
C LEU A 260 -0.06 -3.90 1.62
N MET A 261 0.64 -5.03 1.69
CA MET A 261 0.70 -6.01 0.60
C MET A 261 -0.69 -6.53 0.23
N SER A 262 -1.52 -6.88 1.23
CA SER A 262 -2.90 -7.32 1.00
C SER A 262 -3.74 -6.25 0.30
N LEU A 263 -3.65 -4.98 0.73
CA LEU A 263 -4.36 -3.87 0.10
C LEU A 263 -3.94 -3.67 -1.37
N LEU A 264 -2.64 -3.76 -1.67
CA LEU A 264 -2.14 -3.66 -3.05
C LEU A 264 -2.62 -4.83 -3.92
N ILE A 265 -2.65 -6.04 -3.36
CA ILE A 265 -3.17 -7.23 -4.06
C ILE A 265 -4.65 -7.07 -4.39
N ASN A 266 -5.46 -6.65 -3.42
CA ASN A 266 -6.89 -6.40 -3.64
C ASN A 266 -7.11 -5.30 -4.69
N LEU A 267 -6.31 -4.23 -4.64
CA LEU A 267 -6.35 -3.17 -5.66
C LEU A 267 -6.01 -3.68 -7.06
N SER A 268 -5.05 -4.60 -7.19
CA SER A 268 -4.68 -5.23 -8.46
C SER A 268 -5.74 -6.17 -9.04
N ALA A 269 -6.76 -6.54 -8.27
CA ALA A 269 -7.93 -7.24 -8.79
C ALA A 269 -8.80 -6.33 -9.69
N THR A 270 -8.56 -5.01 -9.69
CA THR A 270 -9.23 -4.04 -10.57
C THR A 270 -8.46 -3.80 -11.88
N SER A 271 -9.11 -3.19 -12.87
CA SER A 271 -8.44 -2.70 -14.09
C SER A 271 -7.57 -1.46 -13.85
N HIS A 272 -7.54 -0.91 -12.63
CA HIS A 272 -6.79 0.30 -12.33
C HIS A 272 -5.32 0.02 -12.00
N LEU A 273 -4.95 -1.19 -11.61
CA LEU A 273 -3.57 -1.51 -11.33
C LEU A 273 -3.15 -2.72 -12.18
N ASP A 274 -2.05 -2.57 -12.90
CA ASP A 274 -1.52 -3.63 -13.75
C ASP A 274 -1.01 -4.78 -12.87
N PHE A 275 -1.79 -5.87 -12.85
CA PHE A 275 -1.51 -7.04 -12.02
C PHE A 275 -0.17 -7.70 -12.35
N PRO A 276 0.17 -8.01 -13.62
CA PRO A 276 1.50 -8.52 -13.96
C PRO A 276 2.65 -7.62 -13.49
N LEU A 277 2.51 -6.30 -13.64
CA LEU A 277 3.54 -5.35 -13.21
C LEU A 277 3.70 -5.35 -11.69
N LEU A 278 2.59 -5.39 -10.95
CA LEU A 278 2.63 -5.49 -9.48
C LEU A 278 3.29 -6.80 -9.03
N VAL A 279 2.90 -7.95 -9.60
CA VAL A 279 3.51 -9.26 -9.30
C VAL A 279 5.01 -9.21 -9.57
N ALA A 280 5.42 -8.64 -10.70
CA ALA A 280 6.84 -8.51 -11.02
C ALA A 280 7.59 -7.57 -10.06
N GLY A 281 6.98 -6.44 -9.69
CA GLY A 281 7.56 -5.47 -8.77
C GLY A 281 7.76 -6.03 -7.36
N ILE A 282 6.78 -6.79 -6.86
CA ILE A 282 6.88 -7.48 -5.56
C ILE A 282 7.88 -8.63 -5.64
N PHE A 283 7.82 -9.47 -6.67
CA PHE A 283 8.76 -10.58 -6.87
C PHE A 283 10.21 -10.14 -6.88
N ASN A 284 10.55 -9.14 -7.71
CA ASN A 284 11.94 -8.68 -7.85
C ASN A 284 12.51 -8.16 -6.52
N ARG A 285 11.68 -7.51 -5.70
CA ARG A 285 12.07 -7.01 -4.38
C ARG A 285 12.17 -8.15 -3.36
N LEU A 286 11.15 -8.99 -3.25
CA LEU A 286 11.13 -10.09 -2.27
C LEU A 286 12.25 -11.10 -2.53
N SER A 287 12.43 -11.54 -3.78
CA SER A 287 13.48 -12.49 -4.15
C SER A 287 14.90 -11.92 -4.05
N GLY A 288 15.05 -10.59 -4.07
CA GLY A 288 16.33 -9.92 -3.85
C GLY A 288 16.70 -9.77 -2.37
N THR A 289 15.71 -9.70 -1.49
CA THR A 289 15.89 -9.40 -0.06
C THR A 289 15.77 -10.63 0.84
N PHE A 290 14.84 -11.55 0.55
CA PHE A 290 14.44 -12.62 1.47
C PHE A 290 14.81 -14.01 0.97
N SER A 291 15.03 -14.94 1.90
CA SER A 291 15.12 -16.37 1.61
C SER A 291 13.76 -16.94 1.20
N VAL A 292 13.76 -18.13 0.63
CA VAL A 292 12.53 -18.78 0.15
C VAL A 292 11.59 -19.14 1.30
N GLU A 293 12.15 -19.55 2.44
CA GLU A 293 11.40 -19.83 3.66
C GLU A 293 10.75 -18.56 4.21
N GLN A 294 11.47 -17.43 4.16
CA GLN A 294 10.94 -16.13 4.55
C GLN A 294 9.83 -15.68 3.59
N ILE A 295 10.02 -15.81 2.27
CA ILE A 295 8.99 -15.48 1.27
C ILE A 295 7.73 -16.33 1.50
N SER A 296 7.88 -17.63 1.69
CA SER A 296 6.77 -18.52 2.01
C SER A 296 6.06 -18.12 3.30
N SER A 297 6.82 -17.79 4.36
CA SER A 297 6.26 -17.30 5.62
C SER A 297 5.45 -16.01 5.43
N ILE A 298 6.01 -15.03 4.71
CA ILE A 298 5.36 -13.76 4.36
C ILE A 298 4.06 -14.02 3.60
N LEU A 299 4.11 -14.83 2.53
CA LEU A 299 2.93 -15.14 1.72
C LEU A 299 1.88 -15.93 2.53
N SER A 300 2.30 -16.80 3.44
CA SER A 300 1.41 -17.53 4.34
C SER A 300 0.71 -16.62 5.36
N GLY A 301 1.34 -15.50 5.74
CA GLY A 301 0.76 -14.49 6.62
C GLY A 301 -0.38 -13.67 5.98
N LEU A 302 -0.56 -13.74 4.65
CA LEU A 302 -1.65 -13.05 3.96
C LEU A 302 -2.99 -13.78 4.17
N ALA A 303 -4.04 -13.02 4.51
CA ALA A 303 -5.39 -13.54 4.63
C ALA A 303 -5.87 -14.14 3.30
N SER A 304 -6.43 -15.36 3.35
CA SER A 304 -6.90 -16.05 2.15
C SER A 304 -8.09 -15.31 1.53
N SER A 305 -7.92 -14.87 0.29
CA SER A 305 -8.96 -14.26 -0.54
C SER A 305 -8.76 -14.68 -1.99
N PRO A 306 -9.77 -14.51 -2.87
CA PRO A 306 -9.62 -14.85 -4.28
C PRO A 306 -8.48 -14.07 -4.95
N ALA A 307 -8.30 -12.80 -4.58
CA ALA A 307 -7.24 -11.94 -5.10
C ALA A 307 -5.86 -12.38 -4.59
N VAL A 308 -5.75 -12.73 -3.30
CA VAL A 308 -4.51 -13.22 -2.68
C VAL A 308 -4.09 -14.58 -3.26
N ASN A 309 -5.02 -15.53 -3.40
CA ASN A 309 -4.70 -16.84 -3.97
C ASN A 309 -4.27 -16.72 -5.44
N LYS A 310 -4.97 -15.89 -6.23
CA LYS A 310 -4.57 -15.55 -7.60
C LYS A 310 -3.18 -14.91 -7.66
N PHE A 311 -2.89 -13.98 -6.76
CA PHE A 311 -1.57 -13.36 -6.63
C PHE A 311 -0.49 -14.39 -6.31
N LYS A 312 -0.71 -15.26 -5.32
CA LYS A 312 0.22 -16.33 -4.93
C LYS A 312 0.54 -17.24 -6.11
N VAL A 313 -0.47 -17.68 -6.86
CA VAL A 313 -0.28 -18.49 -8.09
C VAL A 313 0.62 -17.78 -9.09
N ALA A 314 0.33 -16.50 -9.40
CA ALA A 314 1.13 -15.74 -10.35
C ALA A 314 2.56 -15.49 -9.86
N PHE A 315 2.73 -15.27 -8.55
CA PHE A 315 4.02 -15.10 -7.90
C PHE A 315 4.86 -16.37 -7.99
N TYR A 316 4.31 -17.52 -7.59
CA TYR A 316 5.03 -18.81 -7.63
C TYR A 316 5.29 -19.28 -9.06
N GLN A 317 4.38 -19.01 -9.99
CA GLN A 317 4.63 -19.23 -11.42
C GLN A 317 5.87 -18.46 -11.87
N LYS A 318 5.91 -17.15 -11.58
CA LYS A 318 7.07 -16.31 -11.91
C LYS A 318 8.36 -16.83 -11.24
N TYR A 319 8.26 -17.29 -9.99
CA TYR A 319 9.38 -17.87 -9.25
C TYR A 319 9.94 -19.13 -9.92
N LEU A 320 9.07 -20.06 -10.32
CA LEU A 320 9.45 -21.29 -11.00
C LEU A 320 10.00 -21.03 -12.41
N ASP A 321 9.38 -20.09 -13.15
CA ASP A 321 9.84 -19.69 -14.48
C ASP A 321 11.24 -19.06 -14.44
N ASP A 322 11.50 -18.13 -13.50
CA ASP A 322 12.82 -17.49 -13.38
C ASP A 322 13.90 -18.49 -12.97
N SER A 323 13.55 -19.43 -12.08
CA SER A 323 14.42 -20.53 -11.67
C SER A 323 14.80 -21.46 -12.83
N ALA A 324 13.92 -21.63 -13.83
CA ALA A 324 14.19 -22.43 -15.01
C ALA A 324 15.08 -21.70 -16.04
N VAL A 325 14.94 -20.37 -16.16
CA VAL A 325 15.64 -19.58 -17.19
C VAL A 325 17.11 -19.32 -16.83
N HIS A 326 17.48 -19.24 -15.55
CA HIS A 326 18.89 -19.09 -15.15
C HIS A 326 19.79 -20.26 -15.59
N ALA A 327 19.23 -21.35 -16.13
CA ALA A 327 19.98 -22.42 -16.77
C ALA A 327 20.51 -22.06 -18.17
N ARG A 328 20.02 -21.00 -18.84
CA ARG A 328 20.50 -20.57 -20.17
C ARG A 328 20.44 -19.05 -20.33
N PRO A 329 21.58 -18.35 -20.52
CA PRO A 329 21.56 -16.93 -20.86
C PRO A 329 20.94 -16.74 -22.25
N VAL A 330 19.64 -16.45 -22.31
CA VAL A 330 18.99 -16.04 -23.54
C VAL A 330 19.34 -14.58 -23.77
N ALA A 331 20.17 -14.32 -24.78
CA ALA A 331 20.49 -12.97 -25.23
C ALA A 331 19.19 -12.23 -25.58
N ARG A 332 18.74 -11.30 -24.71
CA ARG A 332 17.58 -10.46 -25.01
C ARG A 332 17.89 -9.65 -26.27
N PRO A 333 17.08 -9.74 -27.34
CA PRO A 333 17.26 -8.91 -28.51
C PRO A 333 17.14 -7.44 -28.10
N ARG A 334 18.18 -6.64 -28.41
CA ARG A 334 18.18 -5.20 -28.16
C ARG A 334 16.96 -4.58 -28.86
N PRO A 335 16.18 -3.71 -28.19
CA PRO A 335 15.07 -3.03 -28.83
C PRO A 335 15.62 -2.19 -29.99
N LEU A 336 15.33 -2.61 -31.23
CA LEU A 336 15.56 -1.79 -32.41
C LEU A 336 14.65 -0.57 -32.33
N ALA A 337 15.26 0.62 -32.35
CA ALA A 337 14.55 1.89 -32.38
C ALA A 337 13.58 1.91 -33.58
N ARG A 338 12.27 1.92 -33.30
CA ARG A 338 11.24 2.08 -34.33
C ARG A 338 11.35 3.49 -34.91
N ALA A 339 11.58 3.57 -36.22
CA ALA A 339 11.53 4.82 -36.96
C ALA A 339 10.12 5.44 -36.85
N ASN A 340 10.07 6.74 -36.53
CA ASN A 340 8.85 7.53 -36.41
C ASN A 340 8.11 7.61 -37.76
N GLY A 341 7.16 6.70 -37.98
CA GLY A 341 6.20 6.78 -39.08
C GLY A 341 5.06 7.74 -38.74
N LYS A 342 4.91 8.81 -39.52
CA LYS A 342 3.75 9.72 -39.48
C LYS A 342 2.46 8.93 -39.68
N ALA A 343 1.59 8.91 -38.67
CA ALA A 343 0.25 8.34 -38.78
C ALA A 343 -0.67 9.26 -39.61
N PRO A 344 -1.55 8.70 -40.45
CA PRO A 344 -2.55 9.47 -41.20
C PRO A 344 -3.69 9.96 -40.29
N PRO A 345 -4.44 11.00 -40.71
CA PRO A 345 -5.50 11.62 -39.92
C PRO A 345 -6.68 10.65 -39.75
N VAL A 346 -7.06 10.40 -38.50
CA VAL A 346 -8.21 9.56 -38.13
C VAL A 346 -9.49 10.38 -38.24
N THR A 347 -10.41 9.90 -39.08
CA THR A 347 -11.76 10.44 -39.29
C THR A 347 -12.59 10.30 -38.02
N ALA A 348 -13.23 11.38 -37.58
CA ALA A 348 -14.05 11.44 -36.38
C ALA A 348 -15.25 10.48 -36.49
N GLN A 349 -15.28 9.48 -35.62
CA GLN A 349 -16.39 8.53 -35.49
C GLN A 349 -17.18 8.85 -34.21
N GLU A 350 -18.50 8.90 -34.36
CA GLU A 350 -19.49 9.32 -33.38
C GLU A 350 -19.44 8.53 -32.06
N PRO A 351 -19.61 9.17 -30.88
CA PRO A 351 -19.48 8.52 -29.59
C PRO A 351 -20.67 7.60 -29.30
N ALA A 352 -20.47 6.30 -29.44
CA ALA A 352 -21.37 5.29 -28.89
C ALA A 352 -21.39 5.38 -27.35
N THR A 353 -22.58 5.31 -26.77
CA THR A 353 -22.84 5.30 -25.33
C THR A 353 -21.92 4.31 -24.58
N PRO A 354 -21.19 4.73 -23.54
CA PRO A 354 -20.25 3.87 -22.83
C PRO A 354 -21.02 2.81 -22.05
N ALA A 355 -21.00 1.57 -22.53
CA ALA A 355 -21.34 0.42 -21.71
C ALA A 355 -20.43 0.44 -20.47
N VAL A 356 -21.02 0.24 -19.29
CA VAL A 356 -20.31 0.19 -18.00
C VAL A 356 -19.25 -0.91 -18.10
N ALA A 357 -18.02 -0.53 -18.39
CA ALA A 357 -16.91 -1.45 -18.55
C ALA A 357 -16.67 -2.14 -17.20
N SER A 358 -16.61 -3.47 -17.19
CA SER A 358 -16.30 -4.23 -15.98
C SER A 358 -14.97 -3.74 -15.39
N LEU A 359 -15.03 -3.28 -14.13
CA LEU A 359 -13.88 -2.84 -13.33
C LEU A 359 -12.94 -3.99 -12.95
N ALA A 360 -13.37 -5.24 -13.14
CA ALA A 360 -12.57 -6.41 -12.84
C ALA A 360 -11.35 -6.52 -13.77
N ASN A 361 -10.20 -6.87 -13.21
CA ASN A 361 -8.99 -7.08 -13.97
C ASN A 361 -9.18 -8.23 -14.97
N LYS A 362 -8.84 -7.98 -16.24
CA LYS A 362 -8.93 -8.95 -17.35
C LYS A 362 -7.84 -10.02 -17.32
N PHE A 363 -6.87 -9.94 -16.40
CA PHE A 363 -5.84 -10.95 -16.25
C PHE A 363 -6.51 -12.30 -15.92
N ARG A 364 -6.54 -13.19 -16.91
CA ARG A 364 -6.87 -14.60 -16.71
C ARG A 364 -5.62 -15.24 -16.10
N GLY A 365 -5.79 -15.97 -14.99
CA GLY A 365 -4.67 -16.72 -14.45
C GLY A 365 -4.25 -17.85 -15.38
N PRO A 366 -3.13 -18.53 -15.04
CA PRO A 366 -2.61 -19.61 -15.87
C PRO A 366 -3.65 -20.74 -15.99
N PRO A 367 -3.74 -21.40 -17.15
CA PRO A 367 -4.53 -22.61 -17.30
C PRO A 367 -3.95 -23.74 -16.46
N ALA A 368 -4.79 -24.71 -16.09
CA ALA A 368 -4.39 -25.87 -15.32
C ALA A 368 -3.25 -26.63 -16.00
N SER A 369 -3.25 -26.75 -17.33
CA SER A 369 -2.14 -27.33 -18.09
C SER A 369 -0.79 -26.70 -17.77
N ASP A 370 -0.74 -25.37 -17.59
CA ASP A 370 0.49 -24.66 -17.25
C ASP A 370 0.91 -24.91 -15.80
N ILE A 371 -0.04 -24.97 -14.87
CA ILE A 371 0.23 -25.36 -13.49
C ILE A 371 0.83 -26.77 -13.44
N MET A 372 0.22 -27.74 -14.12
CA MET A 372 0.72 -29.12 -14.17
C MET A 372 2.11 -29.20 -14.81
N ARG A 373 2.35 -28.44 -15.89
CA ARG A 373 3.67 -28.34 -16.53
C ARG A 373 4.72 -27.81 -15.56
N LEU A 374 4.43 -26.72 -14.84
CA LEU A 374 5.33 -26.13 -13.85
C LEU A 374 5.62 -27.10 -12.69
N MET A 375 4.62 -27.84 -12.23
CA MET A 375 4.81 -28.88 -11.20
C MET A 375 5.82 -29.94 -11.64
N GLN A 376 5.84 -30.30 -12.93
CA GLN A 376 6.74 -31.31 -13.49
C GLN A 376 8.15 -30.77 -13.83
N THR A 377 8.37 -29.46 -13.82
CA THR A 377 9.71 -28.91 -14.10
C THR A 377 10.71 -29.28 -13.01
N SER A 378 11.81 -29.92 -13.41
CA SER A 378 12.92 -30.20 -12.49
C SER A 378 13.76 -28.94 -12.28
N THR A 379 13.74 -28.38 -11.07
CA THR A 379 14.59 -27.25 -10.69
C THR A 379 15.91 -27.80 -10.16
N SER A 380 17.00 -27.52 -10.87
CA SER A 380 18.36 -27.98 -10.51
C SER A 380 19.06 -27.10 -9.47
N SER A 381 18.36 -26.16 -8.84
CA SER A 381 18.94 -25.19 -7.91
C SER A 381 19.35 -25.88 -6.60
N PRO A 382 20.64 -25.91 -6.26
CA PRO A 382 21.09 -26.45 -4.97
C PRO A 382 20.73 -25.45 -3.85
N GLY A 383 19.94 -25.89 -2.87
CA GLY A 383 19.73 -25.17 -1.60
C GLY A 383 18.32 -24.67 -1.32
N VAL A 384 17.39 -24.73 -2.27
CA VAL A 384 15.97 -24.40 -2.05
C VAL A 384 15.14 -25.66 -2.26
N SER A 385 14.18 -25.94 -1.39
CA SER A 385 13.20 -27.02 -1.61
C SER A 385 12.14 -26.55 -2.61
N PRO A 386 12.24 -26.87 -3.92
CA PRO A 386 11.23 -26.50 -4.91
C PRO A 386 9.87 -27.14 -4.59
N LEU A 387 9.86 -28.20 -3.77
CA LEU A 387 8.68 -28.91 -3.36
C LEU A 387 7.74 -28.01 -2.57
N ARG A 388 8.25 -27.18 -1.65
CA ARG A 388 7.41 -26.26 -0.87
C ARG A 388 6.71 -25.22 -1.75
N ILE A 389 7.44 -24.62 -2.68
CA ILE A 389 6.87 -23.64 -3.64
C ILE A 389 5.80 -24.30 -4.53
N LYS A 390 6.08 -25.51 -5.01
CA LYS A 390 5.12 -26.30 -5.79
C LYS A 390 3.87 -26.65 -4.98
N PHE A 391 4.04 -27.03 -3.71
CA PHE A 391 2.94 -27.29 -2.78
C PHE A 391 2.07 -26.05 -2.58
N GLU A 392 2.68 -24.90 -2.22
CA GLU A 392 1.96 -23.65 -1.96
C GLU A 392 1.27 -23.11 -3.22
N MET A 393 1.90 -23.26 -4.40
CA MET A 393 1.30 -22.90 -5.68
C MET A 393 0.04 -23.73 -5.95
N LEU A 394 0.10 -25.06 -5.78
CA LEU A 394 -1.06 -25.92 -6.06
C LEU A 394 -2.18 -25.71 -5.05
N GLN A 395 -1.84 -25.55 -3.76
CA GLN A 395 -2.80 -25.21 -2.72
C GLN A 395 -3.51 -23.88 -3.03
N SER A 396 -2.74 -22.85 -3.40
CA SER A 396 -3.29 -21.54 -3.77
C SER A 396 -4.13 -21.61 -5.05
N TYR A 397 -3.71 -22.40 -6.04
CA TYR A 397 -4.47 -22.60 -7.28
C TYR A 397 -5.82 -23.26 -7.01
N HIS A 398 -5.81 -24.35 -6.24
CA HIS A 398 -7.05 -25.04 -5.86
C HIS A 398 -7.98 -24.11 -5.06
N ALA A 399 -7.47 -23.41 -4.04
CA ALA A 399 -8.26 -22.46 -3.25
C ALA A 399 -8.81 -21.31 -4.10
N TRP A 400 -8.04 -20.83 -5.07
CA TRP A 400 -8.52 -19.82 -6.01
C TRP A 400 -9.68 -20.35 -6.87
N GLN A 401 -9.54 -21.55 -7.45
CA GLN A 401 -10.56 -22.17 -8.30
C GLN A 401 -11.87 -22.46 -7.54
N THR A 402 -11.80 -22.91 -6.27
CA THR A 402 -13.00 -23.17 -5.47
C THR A 402 -13.76 -21.89 -5.11
N GLN A 403 -13.06 -20.76 -4.97
CA GLN A 403 -13.65 -19.46 -4.65
C GLN A 403 -14.26 -18.74 -5.86
N LEU A 404 -13.96 -19.16 -7.09
CA LEU A 404 -14.52 -18.55 -8.31
C LEU A 404 -15.95 -19.03 -8.59
N PRO A 405 -16.80 -18.17 -9.19
CA PRO A 405 -18.08 -18.59 -9.78
C PRO A 405 -17.85 -19.70 -10.80
N GLN A 406 -18.78 -20.65 -10.92
CA GLN A 406 -18.63 -21.82 -11.79
C GLN A 406 -18.30 -21.47 -13.25
N VAL A 407 -18.81 -20.34 -13.75
CA VAL A 407 -18.56 -19.86 -15.13
C VAL A 407 -17.11 -19.40 -15.34
N ASP A 408 -16.45 -18.93 -14.28
CA ASP A 408 -15.09 -18.42 -14.33
C ASP A 408 -14.04 -19.47 -13.92
N ARG A 409 -14.47 -20.65 -13.48
CA ARG A 409 -13.58 -21.76 -13.13
C ARG A 409 -12.92 -22.32 -14.37
N ASP A 410 -11.69 -22.78 -14.19
CA ASP A 410 -10.98 -23.51 -15.22
C ASP A 410 -11.59 -24.90 -15.40
N ALA A 411 -12.27 -25.11 -16.53
CA ALA A 411 -12.89 -26.38 -16.87
C ALA A 411 -11.86 -27.52 -16.99
N GLU A 412 -10.63 -27.22 -17.42
CA GLU A 412 -9.58 -28.23 -17.51
C GLU A 412 -9.18 -28.74 -16.12
N TRP A 413 -9.16 -27.85 -15.12
CA TRP A 413 -8.82 -28.20 -13.75
C TRP A 413 -9.77 -29.27 -13.17
N ALA A 414 -11.08 -29.12 -13.40
CA ALA A 414 -12.07 -30.10 -12.97
C ALA A 414 -11.83 -31.47 -13.63
N VAL A 415 -11.58 -31.49 -14.95
CA VAL A 415 -11.29 -32.72 -15.70
C VAL A 415 -10.02 -33.41 -15.18
N LEU A 416 -8.98 -32.65 -14.87
CA LEU A 416 -7.71 -33.18 -14.34
C LEU A 416 -7.84 -33.76 -12.92
N LEU A 417 -8.76 -33.24 -12.12
CA LEU A 417 -9.08 -33.80 -10.81
C LEU A 417 -9.87 -35.12 -10.97
N GLU A 418 -10.91 -35.12 -11.80
CA GLU A 418 -11.78 -36.29 -12.02
C GLU A 418 -11.04 -37.49 -12.62
N ASN A 419 -10.13 -37.25 -13.56
CA ASN A 419 -9.38 -38.33 -14.21
C ASN A 419 -8.14 -38.80 -13.41
N GLY A 420 -7.89 -38.25 -12.23
CA GLY A 420 -6.77 -38.65 -11.37
C GLY A 420 -5.39 -38.13 -11.80
N ARG A 421 -5.27 -37.38 -12.90
CA ARG A 421 -3.97 -36.88 -13.39
C ARG A 421 -3.28 -35.92 -12.43
N VAL A 422 -4.05 -35.19 -11.62
CA VAL A 422 -3.48 -34.39 -10.53
C VAL A 422 -2.78 -35.31 -9.53
N SER A 423 -3.43 -36.40 -9.09
CA SER A 423 -2.84 -37.38 -8.17
C SER A 423 -1.56 -38.01 -8.73
N GLU A 424 -1.58 -38.44 -10.00
CA GLU A 424 -0.40 -39.00 -10.67
C GLU A 424 0.78 -38.01 -10.68
N THR A 425 0.50 -36.74 -10.94
CA THR A 425 1.54 -35.70 -10.92
C THR A 425 2.04 -35.44 -9.51
N LEU A 426 1.17 -35.50 -8.51
CA LEU A 426 1.58 -35.37 -7.11
C LEU A 426 2.50 -36.52 -6.70
N ASP A 427 2.17 -37.75 -7.07
CA ASP A 427 3.01 -38.92 -6.79
C ASP A 427 4.37 -38.81 -7.50
N ALA A 428 4.40 -38.28 -8.72
CA ALA A 428 5.63 -38.06 -9.47
C ALA A 428 6.54 -36.96 -8.89
N VAL A 429 5.94 -35.90 -8.32
CA VAL A 429 6.68 -34.72 -7.81
C VAL A 429 7.10 -34.89 -6.35
N PHE A 430 6.22 -35.42 -5.52
CA PHE A 430 6.39 -35.50 -4.06
C PHE A 430 6.67 -36.93 -3.56
N GLY A 431 6.53 -37.93 -4.43
CA GLY A 431 6.60 -39.35 -4.10
C GLY A 431 5.22 -39.95 -3.81
N SER A 432 5.13 -41.28 -3.89
CA SER A 432 3.88 -42.02 -3.65
C SER A 432 3.43 -41.90 -2.19
N SER A 433 2.11 -41.72 -1.98
CA SER A 433 1.52 -41.69 -0.63
C SER A 433 1.86 -42.96 0.16
N GLY A 434 2.28 -42.78 1.42
CA GLY A 434 2.72 -43.85 2.31
C GLY A 434 4.11 -44.46 2.03
N GLN A 435 4.81 -44.03 0.98
CA GLN A 435 6.18 -44.50 0.67
C GLN A 435 7.23 -43.38 0.71
N ALA A 436 6.82 -42.13 0.47
CA ALA A 436 7.72 -40.99 0.53
C ALA A 436 8.12 -40.68 1.98
N THR A 437 9.41 -40.72 2.28
CA THR A 437 9.96 -40.27 3.57
C THR A 437 10.44 -38.82 3.47
N GLY A 438 10.13 -38.00 4.48
CA GLY A 438 10.56 -36.59 4.57
C GLY A 438 9.51 -35.59 4.06
N GLU A 439 9.94 -34.34 3.86
CA GLU A 439 9.04 -33.20 3.57
C GLU A 439 8.12 -33.42 2.36
N GLY A 440 8.59 -34.15 1.34
CA GLY A 440 7.80 -34.47 0.15
C GLY A 440 6.55 -35.29 0.48
N GLY A 441 6.68 -36.32 1.33
CA GLY A 441 5.56 -37.15 1.75
C GLY A 441 4.51 -36.35 2.53
N ASP A 442 4.95 -35.49 3.45
CA ASP A 442 4.05 -34.65 4.24
C ASP A 442 3.23 -33.69 3.34
N TYR A 443 3.88 -33.07 2.35
CA TYR A 443 3.19 -32.21 1.38
C TYR A 443 2.20 -32.99 0.51
N ARG A 444 2.56 -34.20 0.09
CA ARG A 444 1.70 -35.07 -0.72
C ARG A 444 0.40 -35.40 0.02
N ASP A 445 0.51 -35.83 1.26
CA ASP A 445 -0.63 -36.26 2.07
C ASP A 445 -1.55 -35.07 2.41
N LEU A 446 -0.96 -33.90 2.71
CA LEU A 446 -1.74 -32.67 2.92
C LEU A 446 -2.50 -32.23 1.67
N LEU A 447 -1.87 -32.27 0.49
CA LEU A 447 -2.55 -31.95 -0.77
C LEU A 447 -3.67 -32.95 -1.07
N ASP A 448 -3.47 -34.22 -0.76
CA ASP A 448 -4.52 -35.24 -0.95
C ASP A 448 -5.77 -34.91 -0.13
N ILE A 449 -5.58 -34.55 1.14
CA ILE A 449 -6.66 -34.14 2.05
C ILE A 449 -7.36 -32.88 1.52
N ILE A 450 -6.59 -31.86 1.12
CA ILE A 450 -7.13 -30.59 0.61
C ILE A 450 -7.94 -30.82 -0.66
N LEU A 451 -7.42 -31.59 -1.61
CA LEU A 451 -8.05 -31.80 -2.91
C LEU A 451 -9.30 -32.67 -2.82
N LYS A 452 -9.31 -33.68 -1.94
CA LYS A 452 -10.45 -34.58 -1.74
C LYS A 452 -11.54 -33.99 -0.84
N GLY A 453 -11.19 -33.09 0.07
CA GLY A 453 -12.15 -32.49 1.00
C GLY A 453 -13.21 -31.59 0.34
N TYR A 454 -13.05 -31.26 -0.95
CA TYR A 454 -13.92 -30.34 -1.70
C TYR A 454 -14.59 -30.94 -2.94
N SER A 455 -14.37 -32.23 -3.21
CA SER A 455 -15.14 -33.01 -4.20
C SER A 455 -16.37 -33.61 -3.56
#